data_AF-A0A3D4UNF7-F1
#
_entry.id   AF-A0A3D4UNF7-F1
#
_cell.length_a   1.000
_cell.length_b   1.000
_cell.length_c   1.000
_cell.angle_alpha   90.00
_cell.angle_beta   90.00
_cell.angle_gamma   90.00
#
_symmetry.space_group_name_H-M   'P 1'
#
loop_
_entity.id
_entity.type
_entity.pdbx_description
1 polymer ?
#
loop_
_entity_poly.entity_id
_entity_poly.type
_entity_poly.pdbx_seq_one_letter_code
_entity_poly.pdbx_strand_id
1 'polypeptide(L)'
;MIATRLIVLFVLACSISAAKASETQPVALRIATFNIEDVRDEDLNGADNERLQAIAAVIQRLRPNIILLNEIAVSDDEGPSNAEKFVYNYLATSQGEGLQPIRFDTYTPATNTGLHSGFDLDNSGTVDATLPEMTA
;
A
#
# COMPACT_ATOMS: atom_id res chain seq x y z
N MET A 1 -16.21 -3.19 88.96
CA MET A 1 -16.85 -2.31 87.97
C MET A 1 -16.25 -2.63 86.61
N ILE A 2 -17.12 -2.95 85.65
CA ILE A 2 -16.83 -3.60 84.37
C ILE A 2 -16.22 -2.57 83.41
N ALA A 3 -15.01 -2.83 82.89
CA ALA A 3 -14.42 -2.02 81.83
C ALA A 3 -14.68 -2.69 80.47
N THR A 4 -15.67 -2.16 79.77
CA THR A 4 -16.17 -2.58 78.46
C THR A 4 -15.08 -2.46 77.40
N ARG A 5 -14.74 -3.56 76.71
CA ARG A 5 -13.83 -3.55 75.56
C ARG A 5 -14.58 -3.11 74.30
N LEU A 6 -14.15 -2.02 73.70
CA LEU A 6 -14.66 -1.51 72.43
C LEU A 6 -13.97 -2.26 71.27
N ILE A 7 -14.72 -3.08 70.53
CA ILE A 7 -14.25 -3.73 69.30
C ILE A 7 -14.59 -2.78 68.15
N VAL A 8 -13.56 -2.19 67.53
CA VAL A 8 -13.71 -1.40 66.30
C VAL A 8 -13.60 -2.35 65.12
N LEU A 9 -14.71 -2.58 64.41
CA LEU A 9 -14.77 -3.39 63.21
C LEU A 9 -14.38 -2.52 62.00
N PHE A 10 -13.17 -2.71 61.47
CA PHE A 10 -12.73 -2.07 60.23
C PHE A 10 -13.31 -2.84 59.04
N VAL A 11 -14.40 -2.34 58.43
CA VAL A 11 -14.95 -2.94 57.21
C VAL A 11 -14.09 -2.46 56.03
N LEU A 12 -13.17 -3.31 55.60
CA LEU A 12 -12.39 -3.10 54.38
C LEU A 12 -13.31 -3.36 53.17
N ALA A 13 -13.91 -2.29 52.65
CA ALA A 13 -14.65 -2.34 51.39
C ALA A 13 -13.65 -2.57 50.25
N CYS A 14 -13.49 -3.82 49.85
CA CYS A 14 -12.69 -4.20 48.69
C CYS A 14 -13.49 -3.82 47.44
N SER A 15 -13.23 -2.65 46.87
CA SER A 15 -13.77 -2.26 45.57
C SER A 15 -13.16 -3.17 44.50
N ILE A 16 -13.90 -4.19 44.10
CA ILE A 16 -13.54 -5.04 42.96
C ILE A 16 -13.71 -4.17 41.71
N SER A 17 -12.60 -3.58 41.25
CA SER A 17 -12.56 -2.94 39.94
C SER A 17 -12.60 -4.06 38.91
N ALA A 18 -13.77 -4.31 38.32
CA ALA A 18 -13.89 -5.20 37.17
C ALA A 18 -13.02 -4.62 36.05
N ALA A 19 -11.93 -5.31 35.71
CA ALA A 19 -11.10 -4.95 34.57
C ALA A 19 -11.99 -4.91 33.34
N LYS A 20 -12.20 -3.71 32.77
CA LYS A 20 -12.86 -3.59 31.47
C LYS A 20 -12.00 -4.33 30.46
N ALA A 21 -12.57 -5.36 29.85
CA ALA A 21 -11.98 -5.96 28.66
C ALA A 21 -11.76 -4.84 27.63
N SER A 22 -10.55 -4.74 27.10
CA SER A 22 -10.25 -3.86 25.98
C SER A 22 -11.04 -4.35 24.79
N GLU A 23 -12.19 -3.73 24.51
CA GLU A 23 -12.91 -4.02 23.28
C GLU A 23 -12.04 -3.58 22.10
N THR A 24 -11.60 -4.55 21.32
CA THR A 24 -10.83 -4.32 20.10
C THR A 24 -11.71 -3.51 19.16
N GLN A 25 -11.39 -2.22 19.00
CA GLN A 25 -12.12 -1.36 18.09
C GLN A 25 -11.99 -1.92 16.66
N PRO A 26 -13.08 -1.99 15.89
CA PRO A 26 -13.00 -2.46 14.51
C PRO A 26 -12.01 -1.60 13.71
N VAL A 27 -11.00 -2.24 13.12
CA VAL A 27 -10.08 -1.57 12.20
C VAL A 27 -10.78 -1.44 10.85
N ALA A 28 -11.13 -0.21 10.46
CA ALA A 28 -11.66 0.06 9.13
C ALA A 28 -10.53 -0.01 8.10
N LEU A 29 -10.56 -1.04 7.26
CA LEU A 29 -9.57 -1.27 6.20
C LEU A 29 -10.10 -0.76 4.86
N ARG A 30 -9.36 0.15 4.22
CA ARG A 30 -9.62 0.62 2.84
C ARG A 30 -8.71 -0.10 1.86
N ILE A 31 -9.30 -0.89 0.98
CA ILE A 31 -8.59 -1.62 -0.08
C ILE A 31 -9.03 -1.05 -1.42
N ALA A 32 -8.08 -0.81 -2.32
CA ALA A 32 -8.34 -0.33 -3.68
C ALA A 32 -7.57 -1.14 -4.72
N THR A 33 -8.03 -1.10 -5.96
CA THR A 33 -7.22 -1.44 -7.13
C THR A 33 -7.26 -0.26 -8.09
N PHE A 34 -6.13 0.00 -8.77
CA PHE A 34 -6.03 1.08 -9.73
C PHE A 34 -5.07 0.67 -10.85
N ASN A 35 -5.56 0.67 -12.08
CA ASN A 35 -4.70 0.56 -13.26
C ASN A 35 -4.11 1.95 -13.54
N ILE A 36 -2.79 2.04 -13.62
CA ILE A 36 -2.05 3.31 -13.76
C ILE A 36 -1.43 3.52 -15.14
N GLU A 37 -1.81 2.68 -16.10
CA GLU A 37 -1.53 2.80 -17.54
C GLU A 37 -0.05 2.84 -17.92
N ASP A 38 0.50 1.70 -18.35
CA ASP A 38 1.85 1.49 -18.89
C ASP A 38 2.92 2.40 -18.26
N VAL A 39 3.23 2.14 -16.98
CA VAL A 39 4.31 2.82 -16.26
C VAL A 39 5.60 2.04 -16.41
N ARG A 40 6.62 2.69 -16.95
CA ARG A 40 7.93 2.10 -17.23
C ARG A 40 9.04 2.71 -16.37
N ASP A 41 10.24 2.16 -16.44
CA ASP A 41 11.39 2.62 -15.66
C ASP A 41 11.69 4.10 -15.92
N GLU A 42 11.60 4.53 -17.17
CA GLU A 42 11.85 5.90 -17.61
C GLU A 42 10.86 6.92 -17.02
N ASP A 43 9.60 6.53 -16.81
CA ASP A 43 8.59 7.39 -16.17
C ASP A 43 8.94 7.69 -14.69
N LEU A 44 9.76 6.84 -14.09
CA LEU A 44 10.07 6.80 -12.67
C LEU A 44 11.50 7.27 -12.35
N ASN A 45 12.27 7.72 -13.35
CA ASN A 45 13.62 8.26 -13.18
C ASN A 45 13.67 9.63 -12.46
N GLY A 46 12.50 10.20 -12.14
CA GLY A 46 12.34 11.45 -11.44
C GLY A 46 10.97 11.58 -10.80
N ALA A 47 10.55 12.83 -10.56
CA ALA A 47 9.28 13.19 -9.94
C ALA A 47 8.46 14.20 -10.78
N ASP A 48 8.83 14.38 -12.05
CA ASP A 48 8.29 15.38 -12.97
C ASP A 48 7.28 14.82 -13.99
N ASN A 49 6.94 13.53 -13.90
CA ASN A 49 5.89 12.94 -14.74
C ASN A 49 4.50 13.40 -14.27
N GLU A 50 3.87 14.30 -15.02
CA GLU A 50 2.57 14.90 -14.70
C GLU A 50 1.45 13.86 -14.52
N ARG A 51 1.46 12.78 -15.33
CA ARG A 51 0.49 11.68 -15.20
C ARG A 51 0.63 11.00 -13.84
N LEU A 52 1.86 10.69 -13.44
CA LEU A 52 2.14 10.04 -12.16
C LEU A 52 1.85 10.95 -10.96
N GLN A 53 2.08 12.26 -11.07
CA GLN A 53 1.66 13.25 -10.06
C GLN A 53 0.14 13.24 -9.88
N ALA A 54 -0.63 13.25 -10.98
CA ALA A 54 -2.09 13.20 -10.93
C ALA A 54 -2.61 11.89 -10.31
N ILE A 55 -2.03 10.75 -10.68
CA ILE A 55 -2.36 9.44 -10.10
C ILE A 55 -2.06 9.43 -8.60
N ALA A 56 -0.89 9.92 -8.19
CA ALA A 56 -0.51 10.00 -6.78
C ALA A 56 -1.44 10.93 -5.99
N ALA A 57 -1.90 12.05 -6.58
CA ALA A 57 -2.88 12.93 -5.96
C ALA A 57 -4.23 12.21 -5.70
N VAL A 58 -4.69 11.39 -6.65
CA VAL A 58 -5.90 10.55 -6.48
C VAL A 58 -5.72 9.58 -5.31
N ILE A 59 -4.58 8.88 -5.24
CA ILE A 59 -4.28 7.93 -4.16
C ILE A 59 -4.22 8.66 -2.80
N GLN A 60 -3.56 9.81 -2.74
CA GLN A 60 -3.48 10.63 -1.52
C GLN A 60 -4.84 11.15 -1.06
N ARG A 61 -5.78 11.40 -1.98
CA ARG A 61 -7.15 11.80 -1.65
C ARG A 61 -7.98 10.64 -1.11
N LEU A 62 -7.83 9.45 -1.69
CA LEU A 62 -8.58 8.25 -1.29
C LEU A 62 -8.06 7.59 -0.01
N ARG A 63 -6.78 7.78 0.31
CA ARG A 63 -6.11 7.24 1.52
C ARG A 63 -6.38 5.73 1.73
N PRO A 64 -6.12 4.86 0.72
CA PRO A 64 -6.22 3.43 0.90
C PRO A 64 -5.15 2.93 1.88
N ASN A 65 -5.45 1.85 2.60
CA ASN A 65 -4.47 1.12 3.40
C ASN A 65 -3.72 0.08 2.56
N ILE A 66 -4.39 -0.51 1.58
CA ILE A 66 -3.83 -1.48 0.64
C ILE A 66 -4.29 -1.07 -0.76
N ILE A 67 -3.37 -1.06 -1.72
CA ILE A 67 -3.68 -0.78 -3.12
C ILE A 67 -3.00 -1.81 -4.02
N LEU A 68 -3.78 -2.43 -4.91
CA LEU A 68 -3.26 -3.23 -6.02
C LEU A 68 -3.10 -2.32 -7.24
N LEU A 69 -1.86 -1.98 -7.58
CA LEU A 69 -1.52 -1.22 -8.79
C LEU A 69 -1.29 -2.18 -9.96
N ASN A 70 -1.96 -1.92 -11.08
CA ASN A 70 -1.75 -2.65 -12.34
C ASN A 70 -1.01 -1.76 -13.35
N GLU A 71 -0.38 -2.37 -14.36
CA GLU A 71 0.35 -1.67 -15.42
C GLU A 71 1.55 -0.87 -14.91
N ILE A 72 2.28 -1.44 -13.96
CA ILE A 72 3.62 -0.99 -13.60
C ILE A 72 4.60 -2.08 -14.00
N ALA A 73 5.53 -1.75 -14.89
CA ALA A 73 6.55 -2.67 -15.36
C ALA A 73 7.42 -3.15 -14.19
N VAL A 74 7.94 -4.37 -14.31
CA VAL A 74 9.01 -4.84 -13.42
C VAL A 74 10.28 -4.09 -13.81
N SER A 75 11.03 -3.62 -12.82
CA SER A 75 12.32 -2.95 -13.05
C SER A 75 13.32 -3.92 -13.68
N ASP A 76 14.00 -3.49 -14.73
CA ASP A 76 15.05 -4.28 -15.39
C ASP A 76 16.41 -4.18 -14.66
N ASP A 77 16.54 -3.22 -13.74
CA ASP A 77 17.74 -2.97 -12.95
C ASP A 77 17.76 -3.74 -11.61
N GLU A 78 18.95 -4.02 -11.07
CA GLU A 78 19.16 -4.54 -9.70
C GLU A 78 18.86 -3.52 -8.59
N GLY A 79 18.31 -2.35 -8.95
CA GLY A 79 17.97 -1.26 -8.04
C GLY A 79 16.60 -1.40 -7.36
N PRO A 80 16.06 -0.30 -6.81
CA PRO A 80 14.69 -0.27 -6.32
C PRO A 80 13.70 -0.65 -7.41
N SER A 81 12.69 -1.44 -7.07
CA SER A 81 11.59 -1.74 -7.96
C SER A 81 10.83 -0.48 -8.38
N ASN A 82 10.12 -0.56 -9.51
CA ASN A 82 9.29 0.56 -9.97
C ASN A 82 8.19 0.94 -8.97
N ALA A 83 7.65 -0.02 -8.23
CA ALA A 83 6.72 0.28 -7.13
C ALA A 83 7.41 1.13 -6.03
N GLU A 84 8.64 0.81 -5.66
CA GLU A 84 9.42 1.60 -4.69
C GLU A 84 9.75 2.99 -5.21
N LYS A 85 10.17 3.09 -6.48
CA LYS A 85 10.40 4.38 -7.15
C LYS A 85 9.12 5.23 -7.14
N PHE A 86 7.96 4.65 -7.47
CA PHE A 86 6.67 5.35 -7.47
C PHE A 86 6.27 5.82 -6.06
N VAL A 87 6.43 4.96 -5.05
CA VAL A 87 6.16 5.33 -3.66
C VAL A 87 7.06 6.47 -3.21
N TYR A 88 8.36 6.38 -3.50
CA TYR A 88 9.35 7.36 -3.06
C TYR A 88 9.21 8.71 -3.79
N ASN A 89 9.12 8.70 -5.12
CA ASN A 89 9.11 9.92 -5.93
C ASN A 89 7.76 10.64 -5.87
N TYR A 90 6.63 9.91 -5.83
CA TYR A 90 5.30 10.50 -6.00
C TYR A 90 4.42 10.38 -4.74
N LEU A 91 4.33 9.21 -4.10
CA LEU A 91 3.41 9.06 -2.95
C LEU A 91 3.95 9.66 -1.65
N ALA A 92 5.26 9.61 -1.43
CA ALA A 92 5.93 10.14 -0.24
C ALA A 92 6.11 11.67 -0.23
N THR A 93 5.65 12.35 -1.28
CA THR A 93 5.63 13.81 -1.42
C THR A 93 4.20 14.29 -1.65
N SER A 94 3.80 15.40 -1.04
CA SER A 94 2.45 15.95 -1.25
C SER A 94 2.26 16.37 -2.71
N GLN A 95 1.17 15.93 -3.34
CA GLN A 95 0.86 16.24 -4.74
C GLN A 95 -0.08 17.43 -4.91
N GLY A 96 -0.41 18.15 -3.83
CA GLY A 96 -1.29 19.31 -3.90
C GLY A 96 -1.73 19.83 -2.55
N GLU A 97 -2.37 21.00 -2.55
CA GLU A 97 -2.81 21.66 -1.33
C GLU A 97 -3.78 20.78 -0.53
N GLY A 98 -3.48 20.61 0.76
CA GLY A 98 -4.26 19.78 1.67
C GLY A 98 -4.07 18.27 1.50
N LEU A 99 -3.33 17.80 0.47
CA LEU A 99 -2.97 16.40 0.32
C LEU A 99 -1.75 16.06 1.18
N GLN A 100 -1.82 14.93 1.88
CA GLN A 100 -0.74 14.47 2.74
C GLN A 100 0.02 13.32 2.09
N PRO A 101 1.36 13.29 2.18
CA PRO A 101 2.15 12.13 1.79
C PRO A 101 1.60 10.81 2.34
N ILE A 102 1.82 9.74 1.58
CA ILE A 102 1.50 8.38 1.98
C ILE A 102 2.68 7.48 1.63
N ARG A 103 3.04 6.59 2.55
CA ARG A 103 4.09 5.59 2.33
C ARG A 103 3.44 4.21 2.32
N PHE A 104 3.94 3.35 1.45
CA PHE A 104 3.56 1.95 1.36
C PHE A 104 4.81 1.09 1.43
N ASP A 105 4.69 -0.05 2.09
CA ASP A 105 5.58 -1.16 1.82
C ASP A 105 5.14 -1.79 0.49
N THR A 106 6.11 -2.08 -0.37
CA THR A 106 5.86 -2.56 -1.72
C THR A 106 6.09 -4.05 -1.82
N TYR A 107 5.29 -4.71 -2.66
CA TYR A 107 5.48 -6.09 -3.02
C TYR A 107 5.22 -6.26 -4.51
N THR A 108 6.25 -6.68 -5.25
CA THR A 108 6.20 -6.92 -6.69
C THR A 108 6.48 -8.40 -6.94
N PRO A 109 5.45 -9.24 -7.18
CA PRO A 109 5.65 -10.64 -7.52
C PRO A 109 6.22 -10.78 -8.93
N ALA A 110 6.75 -11.97 -9.25
CA ALA A 110 7.08 -12.31 -10.63
C ALA A 110 5.84 -12.22 -11.52
N THR A 111 5.99 -11.63 -12.71
CA THR A 111 4.92 -11.48 -13.71
C THR A 111 5.28 -12.24 -14.99
N ASN A 112 4.27 -12.61 -15.77
CA ASN A 112 4.43 -13.10 -17.13
C ASN A 112 4.26 -11.98 -18.19
N THR A 113 4.03 -10.74 -17.76
CA THR A 113 3.87 -9.60 -18.68
C THR A 113 5.17 -9.37 -19.46
N GLY A 114 5.08 -9.23 -20.78
CA GLY A 114 6.25 -9.08 -21.67
C GLY A 114 7.04 -10.36 -21.95
N LEU A 115 6.81 -11.45 -21.21
CA LEU A 115 7.43 -12.74 -21.49
C LEU A 115 6.75 -13.40 -22.69
N HIS A 116 7.53 -13.67 -23.74
CA HIS A 116 7.06 -14.37 -24.91
C HIS A 116 6.50 -15.75 -24.55
N SER A 117 5.33 -16.10 -25.10
CA SER A 117 4.60 -17.32 -24.72
C SER A 117 5.34 -18.62 -25.05
N GLY A 118 6.26 -18.57 -26.02
CA GLY A 118 6.95 -19.72 -26.62
C GLY A 118 6.16 -20.38 -27.75
N PHE A 119 4.98 -19.86 -28.11
CA PHE A 119 4.10 -20.42 -29.12
C PHE A 119 3.88 -19.48 -30.31
N ASP A 120 3.63 -20.05 -31.48
CA ASP A 120 3.12 -19.36 -32.66
C ASP A 120 1.63 -19.10 -32.46
N LEU A 121 1.29 -17.94 -31.91
CA LEU A 121 -0.09 -17.59 -31.53
C LEU A 121 -0.94 -17.13 -32.73
N ASP A 122 -0.32 -16.76 -33.85
CA ASP A 122 -1.00 -16.27 -35.04
C ASP A 122 -1.04 -17.30 -36.20
N ASN A 123 -0.42 -18.46 -36.01
CA ASN A 123 -0.28 -19.54 -36.99
C ASN A 123 0.48 -19.12 -38.26
N SER A 124 1.46 -18.23 -38.13
CA SER A 124 2.35 -17.84 -39.23
C SER A 124 3.31 -18.97 -39.66
N GLY A 125 3.44 -20.01 -38.86
CA GLY A 125 4.40 -21.10 -39.01
C GLY A 125 5.75 -20.82 -38.33
N THR A 126 5.88 -19.68 -37.65
CA THR A 126 7.08 -19.26 -36.93
C THR A 126 6.73 -18.68 -35.57
N VAL A 127 7.58 -18.90 -34.58
CA VAL A 127 7.45 -18.24 -33.28
C VAL A 127 8.07 -16.85 -33.37
N ASP A 128 7.25 -15.80 -33.27
CA ASP A 128 7.72 -14.41 -33.24
C ASP A 128 7.87 -13.91 -31.79
N ALA A 129 9.12 -13.80 -31.34
CA ALA A 129 9.46 -13.26 -30.02
C ALA A 129 9.75 -11.75 -30.05
N THR A 130 9.50 -11.08 -31.17
CA THR A 130 9.70 -9.64 -31.31
C THR A 130 8.66 -8.90 -30.49
N LEU A 131 9.10 -8.08 -29.53
CA LEU A 131 8.20 -7.13 -28.88
C LEU A 131 7.76 -6.10 -29.93
N PRO A 132 6.44 -5.82 -30.07
CA PRO A 132 5.98 -4.82 -31.02
C PRO A 132 6.61 -3.46 -30.68
N GLU A 133 7.05 -2.73 -31.70
CA GLU A 133 7.35 -1.30 -31.51
C GLU A 133 6.05 -0.62 -31.08
N MET A 134 6.03 -0.15 -29.84
CA MET A 134 4.94 0.67 -29.33
C MET A 134 5.00 2.02 -30.04
N THR A 135 4.34 2.12 -31.20
CA THR A 135 4.14 3.42 -31.86
C THR A 135 3.21 4.26 -30.98
N ALA A 136 3.76 5.35 -30.43
CA ALA A 136 3.01 6.35 -29.68
C ALA A 136 1.93 7.05 -30.52
#